data_AF-A0A7V9JXP8-F1
#
_entry.id   AF-A0A7V9JXP8-F1
#
_cell.length_a   1.000
_cell.length_b   1.000
_cell.length_c   1.000
_cell.angle_alpha   90.00
_cell.angle_beta   90.00
_cell.angle_gamma   90.00
#
_symmetry.space_group_name_H-M   'P 1'
#
loop_
_entity.id
_entity.type
_entity.pdbx_description
1 polymer ?
#
loop_
_entity_poly.entity_id
_entity_poly.type
_entity_poly.pdbx_seq_one_letter_code
_entity_poly.pdbx_strand_id
1 'polypeptide(L)'
;APALVVGRAGAPSAFSSSSSSGVDFETVRDYLLSLPGLPDDLAAQLRTFNGDGSTLPLPVPGEEVATSSAQVDGVPATVLATHDRTVAAVVWVDDGVVTAVAGALDVDEVLSIARNLR
;
A
#
# COMPACT_ATOMS: atom_id res chain seq x y z
N ALA A 1 27.56 8.20 -0.28
CA ALA A 1 26.18 8.11 -0.81
C ALA A 1 25.43 9.37 -0.38
N PRO A 2 24.37 9.82 -1.08
CA PRO A 2 23.53 10.91 -0.60
C PRO A 2 22.95 10.56 0.78
N ALA A 3 22.83 11.56 1.67
CA ALA A 3 22.33 11.36 3.03
C ALA A 3 20.82 11.06 3.07
N LEU A 4 20.08 11.49 2.05
CA LEU A 4 18.63 11.36 1.92
C LEU A 4 18.24 11.22 0.44
N VAL A 5 17.26 10.37 0.18
CA VAL A 5 16.61 10.17 -1.12
C VAL A 5 15.11 10.25 -0.94
N VAL A 6 14.43 10.97 -1.84
CA VAL A 6 12.98 11.03 -1.93
C VAL A 6 12.57 10.59 -3.33
N GLY A 7 11.67 9.61 -3.42
CA GLY A 7 11.09 9.13 -4.67
C GLY A 7 9.57 9.24 -4.64
N ARG A 8 8.98 9.66 -5.76
CA ARG A 8 7.53 9.63 -6.01
C ARG A 8 7.25 8.91 -7.33
N ALA A 9 6.31 8.00 -7.32
CA ALA A 9 5.87 7.25 -8.50
C ALA A 9 4.37 6.97 -8.43
N GLY A 10 3.71 6.80 -9.57
CA GLY A 10 2.35 6.26 -9.57
C GLY A 10 2.32 4.85 -8.99
N ALA A 11 1.29 4.52 -8.21
CA ALA A 11 1.14 3.19 -7.65
C ALA A 11 0.99 2.15 -8.76
N PRO A 12 1.70 1.02 -8.67
CA PRO A 12 1.52 -0.07 -9.62
C PRO A 12 0.07 -0.56 -9.53
N SER A 13 -0.68 -0.34 -10.61
CA SER A 13 -1.99 -0.95 -10.78
C SER A 13 -1.78 -2.41 -11.18
N ALA A 14 -1.97 -3.32 -10.23
CA ALA A 14 -2.24 -4.70 -10.61
C ALA A 14 -3.69 -4.75 -11.13
N PHE A 15 -3.87 -4.62 -12.44
CA PHE A 15 -5.05 -5.19 -13.04
C PHE A 15 -4.97 -6.69 -12.72
N SER A 16 -5.88 -7.19 -11.88
CA SER A 16 -6.08 -8.64 -11.87
C SER A 16 -6.32 -9.02 -13.34
N SER A 17 -5.45 -9.86 -13.91
CA SER A 17 -5.44 -10.24 -15.31
C SER A 17 -6.64 -11.10 -15.70
N SER A 18 -7.86 -10.62 -15.44
CA SER A 18 -9.14 -11.20 -15.86
C SER A 18 -9.79 -10.37 -16.99
N SER A 19 -9.29 -9.17 -17.28
CA SER A 19 -9.90 -8.26 -18.28
C SER A 19 -9.43 -8.50 -19.73
N SER A 20 -8.86 -9.66 -20.04
CA SER A 20 -8.60 -10.04 -21.44
C SER A 20 -9.80 -10.76 -22.08
N SER A 21 -10.81 -11.16 -21.30
CA SER A 21 -12.03 -11.80 -21.83
C SER A 21 -13.24 -11.83 -20.87
N GLY A 22 -13.13 -11.30 -19.65
CA GLY A 22 -14.16 -11.44 -18.61
C GLY A 22 -14.78 -10.12 -18.18
N VAL A 23 -16.10 -10.16 -17.96
CA VAL A 23 -16.96 -9.10 -17.42
C VAL A 23 -16.33 -8.41 -16.20
N ASP A 24 -16.51 -7.08 -16.07
CA ASP A 24 -16.03 -6.31 -14.91
C ASP A 24 -16.47 -6.94 -13.59
N PHE A 25 -15.55 -7.03 -12.62
CA PHE A 25 -15.82 -7.65 -11.33
C PHE A 25 -17.02 -7.00 -10.61
N GLU A 26 -17.14 -5.68 -10.69
CA GLU A 26 -18.28 -4.94 -10.13
C GLU A 26 -19.61 -5.40 -10.72
N THR A 27 -19.65 -5.66 -12.03
CA THR A 27 -20.85 -6.17 -12.70
C THR A 27 -21.22 -7.57 -12.20
N VAL A 28 -20.24 -8.43 -11.97
CA VAL A 28 -20.49 -9.78 -11.41
C VAL A 28 -20.94 -9.69 -9.95
N ARG A 29 -20.31 -8.85 -9.13
CA ARG A 29 -20.70 -8.59 -7.73
C ARG A 29 -22.13 -8.09 -7.65
N ASP A 30 -22.47 -7.09 -8.44
CA ASP A 30 -23.79 -6.46 -8.41
C ASP A 30 -24.88 -7.42 -8.90
N TYR A 31 -24.57 -8.25 -9.91
CA TYR A 31 -25.46 -9.33 -10.33
C TYR A 31 -25.69 -10.35 -9.21
N LEU A 32 -24.64 -10.83 -8.53
CA LEU A 32 -24.78 -11.78 -7.43
C LEU A 32 -25.56 -11.19 -6.25
N LEU A 33 -25.36 -9.91 -5.93
CA LEU A 33 -26.10 -9.19 -4.88
C LEU A 33 -27.58 -8.95 -5.23
N SER A 34 -27.94 -8.97 -6.53
CA SER A 34 -29.32 -8.83 -6.98
C SER A 34 -30.14 -10.12 -6.86
N LEU A 35 -29.49 -11.27 -6.68
CA LEU A 35 -30.16 -12.57 -6.61
C LEU A 35 -30.84 -12.78 -5.24
N PRO A 36 -32.09 -13.25 -5.21
CA PRO A 36 -32.76 -13.60 -3.96
C PRO A 36 -32.12 -14.83 -3.31
N GLY A 37 -32.11 -14.89 -1.97
CA GLY A 37 -31.64 -16.05 -1.21
C GLY A 37 -30.15 -16.04 -0.87
N LEU A 38 -29.43 -14.95 -1.14
CA LEU A 38 -28.06 -14.77 -0.69
C LEU A 38 -28.03 -14.49 0.83
N PRO A 39 -27.22 -15.21 1.64
CA PRO A 39 -27.08 -14.92 3.07
C PRO A 39 -26.54 -13.51 3.32
N ASP A 40 -27.04 -12.84 4.36
CA ASP A 40 -26.67 -11.44 4.68
C ASP A 40 -25.18 -11.27 4.94
N ASP A 41 -24.55 -12.21 5.64
CA ASP A 41 -23.10 -12.19 5.93
C ASP A 41 -22.26 -12.29 4.65
N LEU A 42 -22.69 -13.12 3.70
CA LEU A 42 -22.00 -13.29 2.42
C LEU A 42 -22.18 -12.03 1.55
N ALA A 43 -23.38 -11.46 1.55
CA ALA A 43 -23.65 -10.20 0.87
C ALA A 43 -22.84 -9.04 1.46
N ALA A 44 -22.63 -9.01 2.77
CA ALA A 44 -21.77 -8.03 3.44
C ALA A 44 -20.31 -8.21 3.02
N GLN A 45 -19.79 -9.44 3.01
CA GLN A 45 -18.42 -9.72 2.58
C GLN A 45 -18.18 -9.35 1.11
N LEU A 46 -19.11 -9.68 0.21
CA LEU A 46 -19.00 -9.31 -1.20
C LEU A 46 -18.97 -7.79 -1.41
N ARG A 47 -19.70 -7.02 -0.60
CA ARG A 47 -19.66 -5.54 -0.64
C ARG A 47 -18.35 -4.95 -0.13
N THR A 48 -17.61 -5.66 0.71
CA THR A 48 -16.30 -5.20 1.20
C THR A 48 -15.16 -5.43 0.21
N PHE A 49 -15.37 -6.28 -0.80
CA PHE A 49 -14.33 -6.59 -1.78
C PHE A 49 -14.49 -5.70 -3.02
N ASN A 50 -13.50 -4.80 -3.24
CA ASN A 50 -13.55 -3.82 -4.32
C ASN A 50 -12.67 -4.20 -5.53
N GLY A 51 -11.82 -5.23 -5.41
CA GLY A 51 -10.98 -5.70 -6.52
C GLY A 51 -10.04 -4.63 -7.11
N ASP A 52 -9.82 -3.55 -6.38
CA ASP A 52 -9.20 -2.30 -6.84
C ASP A 52 -7.66 -2.34 -6.85
N GLY A 53 -7.06 -3.46 -6.47
CA GLY A 53 -5.60 -3.57 -6.40
C GLY A 53 -4.99 -2.62 -5.36
N SER A 54 -5.76 -2.20 -4.34
CA SER A 54 -5.33 -1.23 -3.32
C SER A 54 -4.18 -1.70 -2.42
N THR A 55 -3.77 -2.97 -2.51
CA THR A 55 -2.61 -3.49 -1.80
C THR A 55 -1.35 -3.33 -2.64
N LEU A 56 -0.43 -2.47 -2.20
CA LEU A 56 0.91 -2.35 -2.77
C LEU A 56 1.78 -3.54 -2.33
N PRO A 57 2.17 -4.48 -3.21
CA PRO A 57 3.14 -5.52 -2.84
C PRO A 57 4.52 -4.89 -2.70
N LEU A 58 5.04 -4.81 -1.48
CA LEU A 58 6.38 -4.30 -1.21
C LEU A 58 7.36 -5.48 -1.02
N PRO A 59 8.26 -5.76 -1.99
CA PRO A 59 9.31 -6.75 -1.79
C PRO A 59 10.35 -6.19 -0.80
N VAL A 60 10.51 -6.89 0.32
CA VAL A 60 11.48 -6.51 1.37
C VAL A 60 12.57 -7.58 1.49
N PRO A 61 13.85 -7.19 1.62
CA PRO A 61 14.93 -8.13 1.88
C PRO A 61 14.85 -8.61 3.34
N GLY A 62 14.12 -9.70 3.56
CA GLY A 62 13.67 -10.14 4.88
C GLY A 62 14.75 -10.41 5.93
N GLU A 63 15.99 -10.69 5.53
CA GLU A 63 17.11 -10.89 6.48
C GLU A 63 17.89 -9.60 6.79
N GLU A 64 17.75 -8.56 5.98
CA GLU A 64 18.56 -7.35 6.09
C GLU A 64 17.81 -6.20 6.79
N VAL A 65 16.50 -6.17 6.68
CA VAL A 65 15.66 -5.10 7.23
C VAL A 65 14.50 -5.61 8.08
N ALA A 66 14.20 -4.88 9.15
CA ALA A 66 12.97 -5.02 9.92
C ALA A 66 11.89 -4.07 9.37
N THR A 67 10.65 -4.55 9.33
CA THR A 67 9.49 -3.75 8.88
C THR A 67 8.52 -3.46 10.02
N SER A 68 7.98 -2.25 10.07
CA SER A 68 6.92 -1.87 11.01
C SER A 68 5.90 -0.93 10.36
N SER A 69 4.74 -0.77 10.99
CA SER A 69 3.71 0.17 10.55
C SER A 69 3.87 1.54 11.23
N ALA A 70 3.54 2.60 10.50
CA ALA A 70 3.49 3.97 10.98
C ALA A 70 2.38 4.75 10.27
N GLN A 71 2.23 6.03 10.63
CA GLN A 71 1.31 6.97 9.99
C GLN A 71 2.11 8.18 9.49
N VAL A 72 1.88 8.60 8.24
CA VAL A 72 2.35 9.87 7.67
C VAL A 72 1.11 10.69 7.37
N ASP A 73 0.90 11.78 8.11
CA ASP A 73 -0.25 12.70 7.94
C ASP A 73 -1.64 12.01 7.92
N GLY A 74 -1.79 10.94 8.69
CA GLY A 74 -3.02 10.15 8.78
C GLY A 74 -3.10 8.99 7.78
N VAL A 75 -2.18 8.91 6.82
CA VAL A 75 -2.05 7.84 5.83
C VAL A 75 -1.21 6.68 6.40
N PRO A 76 -1.68 5.42 6.29
CA PRO A 76 -0.89 4.25 6.66
C PRO A 76 0.42 4.18 5.89
N ALA A 77 1.51 3.92 6.60
CA ALA A 77 2.86 3.83 6.04
C ALA A 77 3.59 2.58 6.54
N THR A 78 4.51 2.08 5.72
CA THR A 78 5.43 1.01 6.07
C THR A 78 6.82 1.59 6.28
N VAL A 79 7.41 1.33 7.44
CA VAL A 79 8.79 1.68 7.79
C VAL A 79 9.67 0.46 7.55
N LEU A 80 10.85 0.67 6.98
CA LEU A 80 11.91 -0.30 6.85
C LEU A 80 13.14 0.26 7.55
N ALA A 81 13.78 -0.54 8.40
CA ALA A 81 15.02 -0.16 9.06
C ALA A 81 16.00 -1.31 9.01
N THR A 82 17.27 -1.02 8.74
CA THR A 82 18.33 -2.02 8.86
C THR A 82 18.46 -2.46 10.32
N HIS A 83 18.89 -3.70 10.55
CA HIS A 83 19.01 -4.25 11.91
C HIS A 83 20.00 -3.48 12.80
N ASP A 84 21.03 -2.89 12.20
CA ASP A 84 21.99 -2.00 12.84
C ASP A 84 21.48 -0.56 13.02
N ARG A 85 20.27 -0.26 12.52
CA ARG A 85 19.57 1.04 12.58
C ARG A 85 20.32 2.20 11.91
N THR A 86 21.24 1.92 11.01
CA THR A 86 22.01 2.96 10.32
C THR A 86 21.28 3.55 9.13
N VAL A 87 20.28 2.84 8.60
CA VAL A 87 19.47 3.27 7.46
C VAL A 87 18.00 2.99 7.75
N ALA A 88 17.16 3.99 7.47
CA ALA A 88 15.71 3.86 7.54
C ALA A 88 15.05 4.37 6.27
N ALA A 89 13.88 3.81 5.98
CA ALA A 89 13.00 4.23 4.91
C ALA A 89 11.54 4.19 5.36
N VAL A 90 10.71 5.04 4.79
CA VAL A 90 9.25 5.00 4.92
C VAL A 90 8.62 5.08 3.54
N VAL A 91 7.63 4.22 3.32
CA VAL A 91 6.85 4.13 2.08
C VAL A 91 5.37 4.25 2.41
N TRP A 92 4.66 5.13 1.71
CA TRP A 92 3.21 5.27 1.83
C TRP A 92 2.58 5.52 0.46
N VAL A 93 1.26 5.29 0.39
CA VAL A 93 0.47 5.55 -0.81
C VAL A 93 -0.63 6.52 -0.43
N ASP A 94 -0.67 7.65 -1.12
CA ASP A 94 -1.74 8.65 -1.00
C ASP A 94 -2.20 9.05 -2.39
N ASP A 95 -3.52 9.04 -2.62
CA ASP A 95 -4.15 9.35 -3.91
C ASP A 95 -3.50 8.64 -5.12
N GLY A 96 -3.17 7.35 -4.96
CA GLY A 96 -2.54 6.56 -6.02
C GLY A 96 -1.07 6.91 -6.31
N VAL A 97 -0.42 7.73 -5.47
CA VAL A 97 1.00 8.05 -5.56
C VAL A 97 1.76 7.35 -4.43
N VAL A 98 2.72 6.51 -4.82
CA VAL A 98 3.69 5.91 -3.90
C VAL A 98 4.78 6.94 -3.63
N THR A 99 4.96 7.30 -2.37
CA THR A 99 6.09 8.12 -1.93
C THR A 99 7.00 7.29 -1.05
N ALA A 100 8.31 7.40 -1.28
CA ALA A 100 9.34 6.77 -0.48
C ALA A 100 10.38 7.80 -0.04
N VAL A 101 10.71 7.80 1.25
CA VAL A 101 11.80 8.60 1.82
C VAL A 101 12.77 7.64 2.48
N ALA A 102 14.05 7.69 2.12
CA ALA A 102 15.08 6.82 2.67
C ALA A 102 16.37 7.58 2.93
N GLY A 103 17.10 7.23 3.98
CA GLY A 103 18.36 7.90 4.31
C GLY A 103 19.15 7.20 5.41
N ALA A 104 20.39 7.66 5.59
CA ALA A 104 21.24 7.27 6.71
C ALA A 104 20.84 8.08 7.97
N LEU A 105 19.60 7.85 8.41
CA LEU A 105 18.89 8.57 9.46
C LEU A 105 18.13 7.54 10.30
N ASP A 106 17.84 7.88 11.55
CA ASP A 106 16.98 7.06 12.39
C ASP A 106 15.51 7.16 11.93
N VAL A 107 14.68 6.18 12.33
CA VAL A 107 13.26 6.08 11.94
C VAL A 107 12.48 7.37 12.25
N ASP A 108 12.72 7.97 13.41
CA ASP A 108 12.03 9.19 13.83
C ASP A 108 12.34 10.39 12.93
N GLU A 109 13.59 10.52 12.48
CA GLU A 109 14.01 11.58 11.56
C GLU A 109 13.39 11.40 10.18
N VAL A 110 13.42 10.17 9.64
CA VAL A 110 12.79 9.85 8.36
C VAL A 110 11.29 10.14 8.39
N LEU A 111 10.59 9.75 9.48
CA LEU A 111 9.17 10.06 9.66
C LEU A 111 8.89 11.55 9.83
N SER A 112 9.79 12.29 10.49
CA SER A 112 9.69 13.75 10.63
C SER A 112 9.82 14.45 9.27
N ILE A 113 10.77 14.00 8.44
CA ILE A 113 10.94 14.51 7.07
C ILE A 113 9.72 14.16 6.22
N ALA A 114 9.26 12.91 6.26
CA ALA A 114 8.11 12.46 5.49
C ALA A 114 6.86 13.29 5.76
N ARG A 115 6.57 13.60 7.04
CA ARG A 115 5.44 14.47 7.46
C ARG A 115 5.58 15.94 7.06
N ASN A 116 6.77 16.36 6.62
CA ASN A 116 7.02 17.71 6.11
C ASN A 116 7.05 17.78 4.58
N LEU A 117 6.97 16.65 3.88
CA LEU A 117 6.88 16.60 2.43
C LEU A 117 5.45 16.88 1.98
N ARG A 118 5.11 18.16 1.80
CA ARG A 118 3.88 18.56 1.08
C ARG A 118 3.89 18.15 -0.39
#